data_AF-A0A7U7J610-F1
#
_entry.id   AF-A0A7U7J610-F1
#
_cell.length_a   1.000
_cell.length_b   1.000
_cell.length_c   1.000
_cell.angle_alpha   90.00
_cell.angle_beta   90.00
_cell.angle_gamma   90.00
#
_symmetry.space_group_name_H-M   'P 1'
#
loop_
_entity.id
_entity.type
_entity.pdbx_description
1 polymer ?
#
loop_
_entity_poly.entity_id
_entity_poly.type
_entity_poly.pdbx_seq_one_letter_code
_entity_poly.pdbx_strand_id
1 'polypeptide(L)'
;MPAAPWGARAPAQTPTTPLFQSVLYAQVIKQRTGGRITAISTHVVFGDPAVVAARLAQSPVSQTINTSFVERDNLTQRQQNRRLTRRTNGFSKALSGFEKQLWLSLAYYPFVLPHDSLRHPLPITEPTRGSGSPRRWCPSTPAMAAGVTDPVWTTQELLSYRVSPLYWTECPDLEKLFR
;
A
#
# COMPACT_ATOMS: atom_id res chain seq x y z
N MET A 1 7.16 31.46 29.35
CA MET A 1 7.60 30.32 28.51
C MET A 1 7.48 30.75 27.05
N PRO A 2 8.57 30.98 26.31
CA PRO A 2 8.45 31.32 24.90
C PRO A 2 7.97 30.09 24.11
N ALA A 3 7.04 30.31 23.18
CA ALA A 3 6.48 29.26 22.32
C ALA A 3 7.55 28.72 21.37
N ALA A 4 7.57 27.39 21.18
CA ALA A 4 8.50 26.74 20.25
C ALA A 4 8.29 27.26 18.81
N PRO A 5 9.37 27.50 18.04
CA PRO A 5 9.26 28.01 16.68
C PRO A 5 8.48 27.02 15.80
N TRP A 6 7.52 27.56 15.05
CA TRP A 6 6.72 26.82 14.07
C TRP A 6 7.65 26.17 13.03
N GLY A 7 7.86 24.85 13.14
CA GLY A 7 8.70 24.10 12.20
C GLY A 7 9.60 23.04 12.82
N ALA A 8 9.78 23.02 14.15
CA ALA A 8 10.48 21.93 14.81
C ALA A 8 9.72 20.61 14.63
N ARG A 9 10.35 19.62 13.99
CA ARG A 9 9.81 18.26 13.92
C ARG A 9 9.87 17.71 15.34
N ALA A 10 8.73 17.33 15.91
CA ALA A 10 8.72 16.60 17.17
C ALA A 10 9.68 15.39 17.07
N PRO A 11 10.38 15.03 18.16
CA PRO A 11 11.19 13.82 18.18
C PRO A 11 10.34 12.65 17.67
N ALA A 12 10.94 11.78 16.87
CA ALA A 12 10.26 10.55 16.48
C ALA A 12 9.84 9.83 17.76
N GLN A 13 8.54 9.74 18.01
CA GLN A 13 8.04 9.01 19.15
C GLN A 13 8.36 7.54 18.89
N THR A 14 9.12 6.92 19.79
CA THR A 14 9.31 5.47 19.77
C THR A 14 7.92 4.86 20.01
N PRO A 15 7.37 4.06 19.09
CA PRO A 15 6.07 3.45 19.31
C PRO A 15 6.16 2.55 20.54
N THR A 16 5.47 2.93 21.62
CA THR A 16 5.48 2.25 22.92
C THR A 16 4.39 1.17 23.04
N THR A 17 3.58 0.97 22.00
CA THR A 17 2.52 -0.03 22.01
C THR A 17 3.15 -1.42 22.16
N PRO A 18 2.72 -2.25 23.13
CA PRO A 18 3.21 -3.61 23.23
C PRO A 18 2.80 -4.34 21.96
N LEU A 19 3.75 -4.52 21.05
CA LEU A 19 3.56 -5.35 19.88
C LEU A 19 3.31 -6.77 20.37
N PHE A 20 2.30 -7.43 19.79
CA PHE A 20 2.04 -8.83 20.05
C PHE A 20 3.36 -9.61 19.97
N GLN A 21 3.63 -10.49 20.95
CA GLN A 21 4.91 -11.20 21.08
C GLN A 21 5.30 -12.01 19.83
N SER A 22 4.37 -12.22 18.89
CA SER A 22 4.55 -12.89 17.61
C SER A 22 4.99 -11.99 16.45
N VAL A 23 5.09 -10.66 16.62
CA VAL A 23 5.42 -9.73 15.53
C VAL A 23 6.91 -9.77 15.22
N LEU A 24 7.24 -10.11 13.97
CA LEU A 24 8.57 -9.90 13.41
C LEU A 24 8.64 -8.49 12.81
N TYR A 25 9.53 -7.66 13.33
CA TYR A 25 9.66 -6.27 12.86
C TYR A 25 11.13 -5.88 12.72
N ALA A 26 11.45 -5.33 11.56
CA ALA A 26 12.79 -4.90 11.20
C ALA A 26 12.78 -3.48 10.65
N GLN A 27 13.92 -2.80 10.81
CA GLN A 27 14.15 -1.46 10.31
C GLN A 27 15.19 -1.47 9.20
N VAL A 28 14.98 -0.62 8.21
CA VAL A 28 15.98 -0.26 7.20
C VAL A 28 16.57 1.08 7.58
N ILE A 29 17.84 1.09 7.97
CA ILE A 29 18.57 2.27 8.43
C ILE A 29 19.37 2.82 7.26
N LYS A 30 19.01 4.03 6.81
CA LYS A 30 19.69 4.72 5.71
C LYS A 30 20.73 5.67 6.28
N GLN A 31 22.01 5.41 6.03
CA GLN A 31 23.08 6.33 6.33
C GLN A 31 23.16 7.39 5.22
N ARG A 32 23.24 8.67 5.59
CA ARG A 32 23.25 9.78 4.63
C ARG A 32 24.38 10.75 4.92
N THR A 33 25.06 11.16 3.86
CA THR A 33 26.09 12.22 3.89
C THR A 33 25.79 13.21 2.78
N GLY A 34 25.77 14.51 3.09
CA GLY A 34 25.46 15.56 2.09
C GLY A 34 24.10 15.39 1.40
N GLY A 35 23.10 14.87 2.11
CA GLY A 35 21.76 14.63 1.56
C GLY A 35 21.62 13.40 0.66
N ARG A 36 22.71 12.70 0.34
CA ARG A 36 22.69 11.44 -0.43
C ARG A 36 22.76 10.23 0.49
N ILE A 37 22.14 9.12 0.08
CA ILE A 37 22.27 7.84 0.80
C ILE A 37 23.65 7.26 0.45
N THR A 38 24.46 6.99 1.47
CA THR A 38 25.80 6.40 1.31
C THR A 38 25.82 4.92 1.62
N ALA A 39 24.97 4.47 2.53
CA ALA A 39 24.83 3.06 2.88
C ALA A 39 23.44 2.75 3.44
N ILE A 40 23.08 1.47 3.39
CA ILE A 40 21.83 0.95 3.92
C ILE A 40 22.21 -0.24 4.82
N SER A 41 21.81 -0.18 6.09
CA SER A 41 21.88 -1.32 7.01
C SER A 41 20.47 -1.74 7.44
N THR A 42 20.35 -2.93 8.00
CA THR A 42 19.07 -3.47 8.47
C THR A 42 19.22 -3.94 9.90
N HIS A 43 18.16 -3.81 10.69
CA HIS A 43 18.18 -4.15 12.10
C HIS A 43 16.83 -4.75 12.51
N VAL A 44 16.84 -5.99 13.00
CA VAL A 44 15.65 -6.64 13.54
C VAL A 44 15.42 -6.10 14.95
N VAL A 45 14.28 -5.45 15.19
CA VAL A 45 13.95 -4.85 16.50
C VAL A 45 13.11 -5.82 17.32
N PHE A 46 12.20 -6.55 16.68
CA PHE A 46 11.35 -7.54 17.34
C PHE A 46 11.39 -8.87 16.57
N GLY A 47 11.53 -9.97 17.32
CA GLY A 47 11.63 -11.33 16.78
C GLY A 47 13.07 -11.83 16.64
N ASP A 48 13.21 -13.13 16.38
CA ASP A 48 14.49 -13.78 16.14
C ASP A 48 14.97 -13.50 14.70
N PRO A 49 16.17 -12.94 14.50
CA PRO A 49 16.77 -12.75 13.18
C PRO A 49 16.81 -14.01 12.30
N ALA A 50 16.99 -15.19 12.88
CA ALA A 50 16.98 -16.46 12.14
C ALA A 50 15.60 -16.76 11.55
N VAL A 51 14.54 -16.49 12.31
CA VAL A 51 13.15 -16.63 11.85
C VAL A 51 12.86 -15.60 10.76
N VAL A 52 13.30 -14.36 10.90
CA VAL A 52 13.17 -13.32 9.86
C VAL A 52 13.88 -13.77 8.57
N ALA A 53 15.10 -14.27 8.67
CA ALA A 53 15.86 -14.76 7.52
C ALA A 53 15.16 -15.94 6.84
N ALA A 54 14.63 -16.90 7.60
CA ALA A 54 13.87 -18.03 7.06
C ALA A 54 12.58 -17.58 6.35
N ARG A 55 11.87 -16.57 6.88
CA ARG A 55 10.68 -16.00 6.23
C ARG A 55 11.03 -15.28 4.93
N LEU A 56 12.14 -14.53 4.90
CA LEU A 56 12.62 -13.88 3.69
C LEU A 56 13.06 -14.91 2.64
N ALA A 57 13.70 -16.00 3.05
CA ALA A 57 14.06 -17.11 2.18
C ALA A 57 12.86 -17.70 1.42
N GLN A 58 11.72 -17.80 2.11
CA GLN A 58 10.46 -18.34 1.57
C GLN A 58 9.63 -17.31 0.78
N SER A 59 10.00 -16.04 0.80
CA SER A 59 9.21 -14.96 0.19
C SER A 59 9.30 -15.02 -1.34
N PRO A 60 8.16 -15.05 -2.05
CA PRO A 60 8.17 -15.08 -3.52
C PRO A 60 8.55 -13.74 -4.15
N VAL A 61 8.54 -12.65 -3.37
CA VAL A 61 8.70 -11.27 -3.88
C VAL A 61 10.02 -10.62 -3.49
N SER A 62 10.60 -11.00 -2.36
CA SER A 62 11.85 -10.39 -1.91
C SER A 62 12.56 -11.19 -0.82
N GLN A 63 13.87 -11.33 -1.00
CA GLN A 63 14.76 -12.12 -0.16
C GLN A 63 15.54 -11.25 0.86
N THR A 64 15.25 -9.96 0.92
CA THR A 64 15.97 -8.99 1.77
C THR A 64 15.00 -8.10 2.55
N ILE A 65 15.43 -7.59 3.70
CA ILE A 65 14.69 -6.57 4.44
C ILE A 65 14.76 -5.26 3.65
N ASN A 66 13.63 -4.84 3.10
CA ASN A 66 13.50 -3.56 2.41
C ASN A 66 12.12 -2.94 2.68
N THR A 67 11.98 -1.66 2.36
CA THR A 67 10.72 -0.92 2.52
C THR A 67 10.12 -0.52 1.17
N SER A 68 10.65 -0.95 0.04
CA SER A 68 10.24 -0.44 -1.28
C SER A 68 8.75 -0.68 -1.56
N PHE A 69 8.23 -1.85 -1.19
CA PHE A 69 6.82 -2.19 -1.38
C PHE A 69 5.89 -1.33 -0.51
N VAL A 70 6.21 -1.19 0.78
CA VAL A 70 5.45 -0.36 1.73
C VAL A 70 5.50 1.11 1.32
N GLU A 71 6.65 1.61 0.88
CA GLU A 71 6.80 2.98 0.43
C GLU A 71 6.04 3.24 -0.88
N ARG A 72 5.97 2.24 -1.77
CA ARG A 72 5.16 2.33 -2.99
C ARG A 72 3.67 2.38 -2.67
N ASP A 73 3.19 1.55 -1.75
CA ASP A 73 1.80 1.62 -1.27
C ASP A 73 1.51 2.96 -0.59
N ASN A 74 2.37 3.41 0.32
CA ASN A 74 2.25 4.73 0.96
C ASN A 74 2.16 5.88 -0.06
N LEU A 75 2.93 5.81 -1.15
CA LEU A 75 2.87 6.78 -2.23
C LEU A 75 1.53 6.74 -2.97
N THR A 76 1.06 5.54 -3.35
CA THR A 76 -0.27 5.33 -3.96
C THR A 76 -1.37 5.93 -3.07
N GLN A 77 -1.34 5.60 -1.78
CA GLN A 77 -2.31 6.08 -0.81
C GLN A 77 -2.26 7.60 -0.64
N ARG A 78 -1.08 8.23 -0.63
CA ARG A 78 -0.99 9.70 -0.58
C ARG A 78 -1.49 10.39 -1.84
N GLN A 79 -1.39 9.74 -3.00
CA GLN A 79 -1.89 10.29 -4.26
C GLN A 79 -3.41 10.15 -4.38
N GLN A 80 -3.98 9.04 -3.90
CA GLN A 80 -5.40 8.72 -4.10
C GLN A 80 -6.28 9.09 -2.89
N ASN A 81 -5.69 9.20 -1.71
CA ASN A 81 -6.40 9.53 -0.47
C ASN A 81 -5.91 10.86 0.10
N ARG A 82 -6.66 11.92 -0.20
CA ARG A 82 -6.39 13.29 0.28
C ARG A 82 -6.29 13.40 1.80
N ARG A 83 -6.87 12.47 2.58
CA ARG A 83 -6.80 12.45 4.05
C ARG A 83 -5.40 12.08 4.57
N LEU A 84 -4.56 11.45 3.73
CA LEU A 84 -3.17 11.10 4.04
C LEU A 84 -2.16 12.16 3.57
N THR A 85 -2.64 13.26 2.98
CA THR A 85 -1.82 14.39 2.58
C THR A 85 -1.60 15.35 3.75
N ARG A 86 -0.37 15.85 3.92
CA ARG A 86 -0.06 16.85 4.94
C ARG A 86 -0.67 18.22 4.57
N ARG A 87 -1.26 18.92 5.55
CA ARG A 87 -1.86 20.28 5.39
C ARG A 87 -2.94 20.33 4.29
N THR A 88 -3.92 19.45 4.41
CA THR A 88 -5.05 19.35 3.48
C THR A 88 -6.35 19.80 4.13
N ASN A 89 -7.26 20.39 3.36
CA ASN A 89 -8.64 20.63 3.79
C ASN A 89 -9.54 19.37 3.65
N GLY A 90 -9.06 18.32 3.00
CA GLY A 90 -9.77 17.05 2.83
C GLY A 90 -9.54 16.06 3.98
N PHE A 91 -9.65 16.52 5.23
CA PHE A 91 -9.49 15.68 6.42
C PHE A 91 -10.82 15.07 6.87
N SER A 92 -10.76 14.02 7.69
CA SER A 92 -11.97 13.45 8.32
C SER A 92 -12.15 14.02 9.72
N LYS A 93 -13.39 14.34 10.08
CA LYS A 93 -13.74 14.79 11.45
C LYS A 93 -13.91 13.62 12.44
N ALA A 94 -14.13 12.41 11.92
CA ALA A 94 -14.29 11.19 12.69
C ALA A 94 -13.43 10.07 12.08
N LEU A 95 -12.93 9.16 12.92
CA LEU A 95 -12.08 8.03 12.50
C LEU A 95 -12.79 7.14 11.47
N SER A 96 -14.08 6.86 11.68
CA SER A 96 -14.90 6.09 10.75
C SER A 96 -14.97 6.68 9.33
N GLY A 97 -14.90 8.01 9.20
CA GLY A 97 -14.85 8.68 7.90
C GLY A 97 -13.49 8.55 7.20
N PHE A 98 -12.41 8.39 7.98
CA PHE A 98 -11.08 8.08 7.48
C PHE A 98 -11.00 6.62 7.05
N GLU A 99 -11.46 5.70 7.89
CA GLU A 99 -11.53 4.25 7.60
C GLU A 99 -12.28 3.97 6.31
N LYS A 100 -13.49 4.51 6.13
CA LYS A 100 -14.28 4.34 4.90
C LYS A 100 -13.53 4.77 3.65
N GLN A 101 -12.80 5.88 3.71
CA GLN A 101 -11.97 6.31 2.57
C GLN A 101 -10.76 5.41 2.37
N LEU A 102 -10.13 4.97 3.46
CA LEU A 102 -8.99 4.07 3.40
C LEU A 102 -9.39 2.75 2.73
N TRP A 103 -10.51 2.16 3.13
CA TRP A 103 -11.07 0.97 2.47
C TRP A 103 -11.38 1.21 1.00
N LEU A 104 -11.98 2.36 0.67
CA LEU A 104 -12.24 2.71 -0.72
C LEU A 104 -10.96 2.82 -1.53
N SER A 105 -9.90 3.48 -1.03
CA SER A 105 -8.64 3.61 -1.79
C SER A 105 -7.89 2.28 -1.92
N LEU A 106 -7.92 1.46 -0.87
CA LEU A 106 -7.36 0.11 -0.88
C LEU A 106 -8.05 -0.82 -1.88
N ALA A 107 -9.35 -0.65 -2.14
CA ALA A 107 -10.06 -1.42 -3.14
C ALA A 107 -9.99 -0.77 -4.54
N TYR A 108 -10.01 0.55 -4.63
CA TYR A 108 -10.03 1.25 -5.91
C TYR A 108 -8.75 1.00 -6.74
N TYR A 109 -7.58 1.06 -6.12
CA TYR A 109 -6.32 0.81 -6.83
C TYR A 109 -6.22 -0.59 -7.46
N PRO A 110 -6.40 -1.70 -6.71
CA PRO A 110 -6.24 -3.03 -7.27
C PRO A 110 -7.36 -3.45 -8.23
N PHE A 111 -8.60 -2.96 -8.07
CA PHE A 111 -9.74 -3.43 -8.89
C PHE A 111 -10.02 -2.54 -10.11
N VAL A 112 -9.86 -1.22 -9.99
CA VAL A 112 -10.35 -0.26 -11.00
C VAL A 112 -9.24 0.36 -11.84
N LEU A 113 -8.01 0.45 -11.31
CA LEU A 113 -6.90 1.14 -12.00
C LEU A 113 -5.95 0.16 -12.68
N PRO A 114 -5.91 0.10 -14.03
CA PRO A 114 -4.89 -0.64 -14.75
C PRO A 114 -3.49 -0.10 -14.46
N HIS A 115 -2.51 -1.00 -14.35
CA HIS A 115 -1.12 -0.63 -14.14
C HIS A 115 -0.28 -0.94 -15.37
N ASP A 116 0.52 0.04 -15.80
CA ASP A 116 1.30 -0.04 -17.03
C ASP A 116 2.32 -1.18 -17.07
N SER A 117 2.89 -1.58 -15.92
CA SER A 117 3.82 -2.71 -15.86
C SER A 117 3.13 -4.07 -15.86
N LEU A 118 1.80 -4.12 -15.72
CA LEU A 118 1.03 -5.36 -15.67
C LEU A 118 0.29 -5.64 -17.00
N ARG A 119 0.31 -4.70 -17.94
CA ARG A 119 -0.36 -4.87 -19.24
C ARG A 119 0.25 -6.02 -20.05
N HIS A 120 -0.61 -6.72 -20.78
CA HIS A 120 -0.22 -7.87 -21.62
C HIS A 120 -0.37 -7.52 -23.10
N PRO A 121 0.44 -8.09 -24.00
CA PRO A 121 0.29 -7.85 -25.43
C PRO A 121 -1.07 -8.37 -25.92
N LEU A 122 -1.72 -7.61 -26.81
CA LEU A 122 -2.91 -8.09 -27.50
C LEU A 122 -2.52 -9.12 -28.56
N PRO A 123 -3.26 -10.24 -28.71
CA PRO A 123 -3.01 -11.21 -29.77
C PRO A 123 -3.10 -10.61 -31.17
N ILE A 124 -4.01 -9.65 -31.35
CA ILE A 124 -4.21 -8.90 -32.59
C ILE A 124 -4.23 -7.42 -32.22
N THR A 125 -3.43 -6.60 -32.90
CA THR A 125 -3.42 -5.16 -32.66
C THR A 125 -4.72 -4.53 -33.15
N GLU A 126 -5.39 -3.79 -32.30
CA GLU A 126 -6.64 -3.12 -32.63
C GLU A 126 -6.35 -1.71 -33.19
N PRO A 127 -7.08 -1.23 -34.20
CA PRO A 127 -6.98 0.16 -34.62
C PRO A 127 -7.44 1.08 -33.49
N THR A 128 -6.70 2.16 -33.25
CA THR A 128 -7.15 3.21 -32.33
C THR A 128 -8.27 4.01 -33.00
N ARG A 129 -9.20 4.58 -32.22
CA ARG A 129 -10.21 5.51 -32.75
C ARG A 129 -9.50 6.76 -33.30
N GLY A 130 -9.26 6.81 -34.62
CA GLY A 130 -8.57 7.91 -35.32
C GLY A 130 -7.27 7.48 -36.00
N SER A 131 -6.38 8.44 -36.31
CA SER A 131 -5.10 8.20 -37.01
C SER A 131 -3.94 7.79 -36.09
N GLY A 132 -4.25 7.27 -34.90
CA GLY A 132 -3.26 6.89 -33.90
C GLY A 132 -2.60 5.54 -34.20
N SER A 133 -1.47 5.27 -33.53
CA SER A 133 -0.86 3.94 -33.58
C SER A 133 -1.85 2.86 -33.09
N PRO A 134 -1.82 1.65 -33.66
CA PRO A 134 -2.66 0.55 -33.19
C PRO A 134 -2.43 0.25 -31.71
N ARG A 135 -3.51 -0.09 -31.00
CA ARG A 135 -3.46 -0.55 -29.63
C ARG A 135 -2.79 -1.93 -29.60
N ARG A 136 -1.71 -2.04 -28.82
CA ARG A 136 -0.91 -3.26 -28.68
C ARG A 136 -1.04 -3.94 -27.33
N TRP A 137 -1.70 -3.29 -26.37
CA TRP A 137 -1.69 -3.71 -24.97
C TRP A 137 -3.10 -3.83 -24.41
N CYS A 138 -3.35 -4.93 -23.70
CA CYS A 138 -4.51 -5.15 -22.87
C CYS A 138 -4.22 -4.62 -21.45
N PRO A 139 -5.06 -3.73 -20.90
CA PRO A 139 -4.90 -3.26 -19.53
C PRO A 139 -5.02 -4.44 -18.55
N SER A 140 -4.22 -4.40 -17.48
CA SER A 140 -4.34 -5.34 -16.36
C SER A 140 -4.24 -4.56 -15.06
N THR A 141 -5.13 -4.85 -14.13
CA THR A 141 -5.06 -4.31 -12.77
C THR A 141 -4.22 -5.23 -11.87
N PRO A 142 -3.80 -4.76 -10.68
CA PRO A 142 -3.19 -5.62 -9.67
C PRO A 142 -4.07 -6.81 -9.25
N ALA A 143 -5.39 -6.62 -9.12
CA ALA A 143 -6.32 -7.71 -8.78
C ALA A 143 -6.35 -8.78 -9.88
N MET A 144 -6.32 -8.37 -11.16
CA MET A 144 -6.21 -9.30 -12.28
C MET A 144 -4.89 -10.07 -12.28
N ALA A 145 -3.77 -9.38 -12.06
CA ALA A 145 -2.45 -10.02 -11.99
C ALA A 145 -2.33 -11.00 -10.81
N ALA A 146 -3.08 -10.76 -9.74
CA ALA A 146 -3.20 -11.66 -8.59
C ALA A 146 -4.24 -12.79 -8.79
N GLY A 147 -4.96 -12.81 -9.92
CA GLY A 147 -6.01 -13.81 -10.20
C GLY A 147 -7.29 -13.64 -9.38
N VAL A 148 -7.53 -12.44 -8.83
CA VAL A 148 -8.72 -12.14 -8.02
C VAL A 148 -9.93 -11.81 -8.89
N THR A 149 -9.71 -11.20 -10.05
CA THR A 149 -10.77 -10.84 -11.02
C THR A 149 -10.30 -11.06 -12.46
N ASP A 150 -11.23 -11.35 -13.36
CA ASP A 150 -10.92 -11.45 -14.80
C ASP A 150 -10.98 -10.10 -15.52
N PRO A 151 -12.02 -9.25 -15.33
CA PRO A 151 -12.05 -7.94 -15.95
C PRO A 151 -11.49 -6.83 -15.04
N VAL A 152 -11.13 -5.72 -15.67
CA VAL A 152 -10.99 -4.43 -14.98
C VAL A 152 -12.36 -3.98 -14.51
N TRP A 153 -12.52 -3.68 -13.22
CA TRP A 153 -13.79 -3.19 -12.70
C TRP A 153 -13.96 -1.71 -13.00
N THR A 154 -15.20 -1.31 -13.21
CA THR A 154 -15.63 0.08 -13.13
C THR A 154 -15.80 0.49 -11.67
N THR A 155 -15.79 1.80 -11.41
CA THR A 155 -16.14 2.34 -10.09
C THR A 155 -17.54 1.91 -9.65
N GLN A 156 -18.49 1.79 -10.59
CA GLN A 156 -19.84 1.34 -10.28
C GLN A 156 -19.87 -0.12 -9.84
N GLU A 157 -19.15 -1.02 -10.51
CA GLU A 157 -19.04 -2.42 -10.10
C GLU A 157 -18.42 -2.52 -8.71
N LEU A 158 -17.33 -1.78 -8.45
CA LEU A 158 -16.71 -1.76 -7.13
C LEU A 158 -17.67 -1.33 -6.02
N LEU A 159 -18.45 -0.27 -6.24
CA LEU A 159 -19.37 0.27 -5.25
C LEU A 159 -20.67 -0.53 -5.11
N SER A 160 -21.05 -1.29 -6.14
CA SER A 160 -22.26 -2.11 -6.14
C SER A 160 -22.01 -3.56 -5.74
N TYR A 161 -20.75 -4.00 -5.71
CA TYR A 161 -20.36 -5.35 -5.30
C TYR A 161 -20.81 -5.66 -3.87
N ARG A 162 -21.52 -6.78 -3.71
CA ARG A 162 -21.97 -7.27 -2.40
C ARG A 162 -21.02 -8.36 -1.93
N VAL A 163 -20.32 -8.09 -0.84
CA VAL A 163 -19.53 -9.10 -0.14
C VAL A 163 -20.48 -10.12 0.48
N SER A 164 -20.19 -11.41 0.27
CA SER A 164 -20.97 -12.50 0.88
C SER A 164 -20.98 -12.34 2.42
N PRO A 165 -22.14 -12.45 3.08
CA PRO A 165 -22.22 -12.39 4.54
C PRO A 165 -21.38 -13.45 5.26
N LEU A 166 -21.05 -14.56 4.58
CA LEU A 166 -20.21 -15.63 5.12
C LEU A 166 -18.76 -15.20 5.36
N TYR A 167 -18.29 -14.16 4.67
CA TYR A 167 -16.92 -13.66 4.83
C TYR A 167 -16.62 -13.17 6.26
N TRP A 168 -17.65 -12.65 6.96
CA TRP A 168 -17.52 -12.19 8.35
C TRP A 168 -17.23 -13.33 9.34
N THR A 169 -17.63 -14.57 8.99
CA THR A 169 -17.33 -15.74 9.83
C THR A 169 -15.91 -16.26 9.65
N GLU A 170 -15.28 -15.97 8.50
CA GLU A 170 -13.94 -16.47 8.16
C GLU A 170 -12.81 -15.56 8.66
N CYS A 171 -13.10 -14.28 8.93
CA CYS A 171 -12.09 -13.32 9.38
C CYS A 171 -12.58 -12.48 10.59
N PRO A 172 -12.71 -13.08 11.78
CA PRO A 172 -13.27 -12.43 12.96
C PRO A 172 -12.41 -11.28 13.52
N ASP A 173 -11.15 -11.16 13.09
CA ASP A 173 -10.20 -10.15 13.56
C ASP A 173 -10.21 -8.85 12.74
N LEU A 174 -10.93 -8.78 11.62
CA LEU A 174 -11.01 -7.57 10.78
C LEU A 174 -11.58 -6.35 11.53
N GLU A 175 -12.47 -6.56 12.50
CA GLU A 175 -13.04 -5.48 13.32
C GLU A 175 -12.05 -4.80 14.27
N LYS A 176 -10.87 -5.38 14.49
CA LYS A 176 -9.98 -4.97 15.61
C LYS A 176 -8.89 -3.99 15.20
N LEU A 177 -8.73 -3.66 13.91
CA LEU A 177 -7.57 -2.89 13.44
C LEU A 177 -7.60 -1.40 13.83
N PHE A 178 -8.78 -0.84 14.14
CA PHE A 178 -8.92 0.60 14.43
C PHE A 178 -9.88 0.92 15.61
N ARG A 179 -10.20 -0.06 16.47
CA ARG A 179 -10.94 0.19 17.72
C ARG A 179 -10.11 0.97 18.74
#